data_AF-A0A9J6GMG2-F1
#
_entry.id   AF-A0A9J6GMG2-F1
#
_cell.length_a   1.000
_cell.length_b   1.000
_cell.length_c   1.000
_cell.angle_alpha   90.00
_cell.angle_beta   90.00
_cell.angle_gamma   90.00
#
_symmetry.space_group_name_H-M   'P 1'
#
loop_
_entity.id
_entity.type
_entity.pdbx_description
1 polymer ?
#
loop_
_entity_poly.entity_id
_entity_poly.type
_entity_poly.pdbx_seq_one_letter_code
_entity_poly.pdbx_strand_id
1 'polypeptide(L)'
;MNFSHNRIAYDVFDVEDDDFTTLFSRYGAFDRVYSFFTFHYVTDVAKAYRNVAGLLKAGGSCAVVSIICADAIDVWDTVYRMGQWKQMIVSTHN
;
A
#
# COMPACT_ATOMS: atom_id res chain seq x y z
N MET A 1 -8.29 18.22 0.17
CA MET A 1 -9.69 18.46 -0.29
C MET A 1 -10.35 17.10 -0.40
N ASN A 2 -11.46 16.90 0.31
CA ASN A 2 -12.30 15.71 0.14
C ASN A 2 -13.46 16.10 -0.79
N PHE A 3 -13.49 15.54 -2.00
CA PHE A 3 -14.59 15.72 -2.93
C PHE A 3 -15.56 14.56 -2.72
N SER A 4 -16.45 14.71 -1.74
CA SER A 4 -17.42 13.67 -1.40
C SER A 4 -18.36 13.41 -2.57
N HIS A 5 -18.19 12.25 -3.22
CA HIS A 5 -19.08 11.74 -4.25
C HIS A 5 -19.76 10.48 -3.73
N ASN A 6 -21.06 10.34 -3.88
CA ASN A 6 -21.84 9.19 -3.41
C ASN A 6 -21.42 7.81 -3.98
N ARG A 7 -20.51 7.78 -4.97
CA ARG A 7 -19.97 6.56 -5.60
C ARG A 7 -18.52 6.28 -5.21
N ILE A 8 -17.93 7.14 -4.39
CA ILE A 8 -16.55 7.02 -3.93
C ILE A 8 -16.61 6.90 -2.41
N ALA A 9 -16.12 5.78 -1.89
CA ALA A 9 -15.90 5.57 -0.48
C ALA A 9 -14.39 5.55 -0.21
N TYR A 10 -14.01 5.96 0.99
CA TYR A 10 -12.63 5.92 1.46
C TYR A 10 -12.58 5.02 2.68
N ASP A 11 -11.59 4.14 2.72
CA ASP A 11 -11.32 3.26 3.84
C ASP A 11 -9.80 3.06 3.98
N VAL A 12 -9.38 2.59 5.15
CA VAL A 12 -7.98 2.24 5.42
C VAL A 12 -7.87 0.72 5.40
N PHE A 13 -6.95 0.21 4.59
CA PHE A 13 -6.68 -1.21 4.47
C PHE A 13 -5.16 -1.42 4.43
N ASP A 14 -4.66 -2.25 5.34
CA ASP A 14 -3.28 -2.69 5.31
C ASP A 14 -3.13 -3.85 4.32
N VAL A 15 -2.29 -3.65 3.30
CA VAL A 15 -2.08 -4.64 2.24
C VAL A 15 -1.34 -5.89 2.74
N GLU A 16 -0.68 -5.83 3.90
CA GLU A 16 -0.02 -6.98 4.53
C GLU A 16 -0.94 -7.77 5.47
N ASP A 17 -2.18 -7.32 5.69
CA ASP A 17 -3.14 -8.02 6.53
C ASP A 17 -3.58 -9.36 5.89
N ASP A 18 -3.87 -10.34 6.74
CA ASP A 18 -4.40 -11.64 6.35
C ASP A 18 -5.94 -11.66 6.36
N ASP A 19 -6.59 -10.71 7.05
CA ASP A 19 -8.04 -10.63 7.17
C ASP A 19 -8.67 -9.56 6.26
N PHE A 20 -9.41 -10.03 5.24
CA PHE A 20 -10.17 -9.19 4.31
C PHE A 20 -11.66 -9.12 4.65
N THR A 21 -12.11 -9.75 5.73
CA THR A 21 -13.53 -9.94 6.05
C THR A 21 -14.26 -8.60 6.15
N THR A 22 -13.64 -7.61 6.81
CA THR A 22 -14.21 -6.26 6.92
C THR A 22 -14.35 -5.57 5.56
N LEU A 23 -13.32 -5.66 4.71
CA LEU A 23 -13.37 -5.06 3.37
C LEU A 23 -14.40 -5.75 2.47
N PHE A 24 -14.46 -7.08 2.48
CA PHE A 24 -15.40 -7.85 1.66
C PHE A 24 -16.84 -7.76 2.13
N SER A 25 -17.09 -7.73 3.45
CA SER A 25 -18.43 -7.48 3.97
C SER A 25 -18.98 -6.13 3.53
N ARG A 26 -18.10 -5.14 3.32
CA ARG A 26 -18.47 -3.78 2.95
C ARG A 26 -18.59 -3.56 1.44
N TYR A 27 -17.66 -4.10 0.67
CA TYR A 27 -17.52 -3.79 -0.76
C TYR A 27 -17.60 -5.01 -1.68
N GLY A 28 -17.45 -6.23 -1.15
CA GLY A 28 -17.24 -7.44 -1.92
C GLY A 28 -15.89 -7.45 -2.66
N ALA A 29 -15.70 -8.45 -3.52
CA ALA A 29 -14.53 -8.52 -4.39
C ALA A 29 -14.63 -7.52 -5.55
N PHE A 30 -13.50 -7.16 -6.13
CA PHE A 30 -13.39 -6.08 -7.10
C PHE A 30 -13.19 -6.59 -8.53
N ASP A 31 -13.84 -5.96 -9.50
CA ASP A 31 -13.57 -6.22 -10.92
C ASP A 31 -12.21 -5.64 -11.35
N ARG A 32 -11.78 -4.55 -10.71
CA ARG A 32 -10.54 -3.84 -11.00
C ARG A 32 -9.89 -3.32 -9.72
N VAL A 33 -8.58 -3.53 -9.59
CA VAL A 33 -7.77 -2.93 -8.53
C VAL A 33 -6.68 -2.05 -9.15
N TYR A 34 -6.59 -0.80 -8.70
CA TYR A 34 -5.53 0.10 -9.07
C TYR A 34 -4.64 0.35 -7.87
N SER A 35 -3.39 -0.12 -7.93
CA SER A 35 -2.41 0.04 -6.86
C SER A 35 -1.36 1.06 -7.29
N PHE A 36 -1.30 2.18 -6.58
CA PHE A 36 -0.34 3.25 -6.84
C PHE A 36 0.58 3.37 -5.63
N PHE A 37 1.86 3.08 -5.84
CA PHE A 37 2.89 3.18 -4.82
C PHE A 37 2.53 2.41 -3.54
N THR A 38 1.92 1.22 -3.63
CA THR A 38 1.49 0.49 -2.43
C THR A 38 2.65 -0.30 -1.78
N PHE A 39 3.59 -0.79 -2.59
CA PHE A 39 4.53 -1.84 -2.16
C PHE A 39 5.91 -1.37 -1.68
N HIS A 40 6.14 -0.06 -1.52
CA HIS A 40 7.48 0.45 -1.20
C HIS A 40 7.83 0.43 0.30
N TYR A 41 6.84 0.20 1.18
CA TYR A 41 7.03 0.08 2.63
C TYR A 41 6.55 -1.26 3.19
N VAL A 42 6.16 -2.20 2.33
CA VAL A 42 5.71 -3.52 2.79
C VAL A 42 6.93 -4.39 3.09
N THR A 43 6.83 -5.22 4.12
CA THR A 43 7.92 -6.13 4.53
C THR A 43 7.96 -7.37 3.64
N ASP A 44 6.78 -7.96 3.35
CA ASP A 44 6.63 -9.09 2.43
C ASP A 44 5.89 -8.64 1.16
N VAL A 45 6.67 -8.16 0.19
CA VAL A 45 6.17 -7.73 -1.13
C VAL A 45 5.38 -8.84 -1.82
N ALA A 46 5.83 -10.10 -1.71
CA ALA A 46 5.16 -11.22 -2.38
C ALA A 46 3.78 -11.50 -1.75
N LYS A 47 3.67 -11.40 -0.42
CA LYS A 47 2.39 -11.46 0.30
C LYS A 47 1.48 -10.31 -0.13
N ALA A 48 1.99 -9.09 -0.16
CA ALA A 48 1.21 -7.92 -0.58
C ALA A 48 0.64 -8.07 -2.00
N TYR A 49 1.42 -8.61 -2.96
CA TYR A 49 0.91 -8.92 -4.30
C TYR A 49 -0.17 -10.01 -4.30
N ARG A 50 0.00 -11.09 -3.51
CA ARG A 50 -1.03 -12.14 -3.36
C ARG A 50 -2.30 -11.57 -2.75
N ASN A 51 -2.18 -10.69 -1.78
CA ASN A 51 -3.28 -10.01 -1.11
C ASN A 51 -4.06 -9.13 -2.10
N VAL A 52 -3.37 -8.31 -2.89
CA VAL A 52 -3.98 -7.53 -3.97
C VAL A 52 -4.69 -8.41 -5.01
N ALA A 53 -4.10 -9.55 -5.37
CA ALA A 53 -4.76 -10.52 -6.25
C ALA A 53 -6.00 -11.14 -5.61
N GLY A 54 -5.98 -11.39 -4.30
CA GLY A 54 -7.10 -11.91 -3.52
C GLY A 54 -8.30 -10.95 -3.46
N LEU A 55 -8.08 -9.65 -3.64
CA LEU A 55 -9.16 -8.66 -3.75
C LEU A 55 -9.97 -8.78 -5.04
N LEU A 56 -9.42 -9.41 -6.08
CA LEU A 56 -10.07 -9.50 -7.38
C LEU A 56 -11.14 -10.58 -7.44
N LYS A 57 -12.20 -10.33 -8.20
CA LYS A 57 -13.08 -11.39 -8.70
C LYS A 57 -12.33 -12.28 -9.67
N ALA A 58 -12.86 -13.48 -9.91
CA ALA A 58 -12.42 -14.33 -11.01
C ALA A 58 -12.50 -13.57 -12.34
N GLY A 59 -11.37 -13.46 -13.05
CA GLY A 59 -11.27 -12.69 -14.30
C GLY A 59 -11.10 -11.16 -14.13
N GLY A 60 -11.00 -10.66 -12.89
CA GLY A 60 -10.67 -9.27 -12.62
C GLY A 60 -9.25 -8.90 -13.05
N SER A 61 -8.98 -7.60 -13.15
CA SER A 61 -7.66 -7.09 -13.55
C SER A 61 -7.07 -6.12 -12.54
N CYS A 62 -5.74 -6.15 -12.40
CA CYS A 62 -5.01 -5.21 -11.59
C CYS A 62 -4.04 -4.39 -12.44
N ALA A 63 -3.96 -3.09 -12.18
CA ALA A 63 -2.92 -2.22 -12.69
C ALA A 63 -2.08 -1.73 -11.50
N VAL A 64 -0.76 -1.89 -11.61
CA VAL A 64 0.20 -1.57 -10.55
C VAL A 64 1.18 -0.54 -11.06
N VAL A 65 1.36 0.53 -10.28
CA VAL A 65 2.44 1.50 -10.43
C VAL A 65 3.34 1.38 -9.21
N SER A 66 4.56 0.92 -9.42
CA SER A 66 5.56 0.69 -8.36
C SER A 66 6.82 1.50 -8.57
N ILE A 67 7.50 1.81 -7.47
CA ILE A 67 8.88 2.28 -7.49
C ILE A 67 9.77 1.04 -7.55
N ILE A 68 10.33 0.75 -8.71
CA ILE A 68 11.05 -0.51 -9.00
C ILE A 68 12.55 -0.40 -8.71
N CYS A 69 13.07 0.81 -8.87
CA CYS A 69 14.42 1.17 -8.47
C CYS A 69 14.35 2.64 -8.10
N ALA A 70 14.59 2.93 -6.84
CA ALA A 70 14.85 4.29 -6.43
C ALA A 70 16.19 4.25 -5.73
N ASP A 71 17.20 4.83 -6.38
CA ASP A 71 18.37 5.36 -5.66
C ASP A 71 17.91 6.18 -4.46
N ALA A 72 16.69 6.75 -4.49
CA ALA A 72 16.06 7.39 -3.35
C ALA A 72 15.96 6.49 -2.11
N ILE A 73 15.70 5.17 -2.21
CA ILE A 73 15.67 4.27 -1.05
C ILE A 73 17.07 4.14 -0.44
N ASP A 74 18.10 3.92 -1.27
CA ASP A 74 19.49 3.86 -0.81
C ASP A 74 19.98 5.22 -0.25
N VAL A 75 19.52 6.32 -0.85
CA VAL A 75 19.74 7.68 -0.37
C VAL A 75 19.02 7.91 0.96
N TRP A 76 17.77 7.44 1.12
CA TRP A 76 17.01 7.54 2.38
C TRP A 76 17.67 6.72 3.48
N ASP A 77 18.12 5.51 3.18
CA ASP A 77 18.87 4.64 4.09
C ASP A 77 20.23 5.26 4.47
N THR A 78 20.89 5.92 3.51
CA THR A 78 22.10 6.70 3.78
C THR A 78 21.81 7.91 4.67
N VAL A 79 20.75 8.67 4.40
CA VAL A 79 20.30 9.81 5.22
C VAL A 79 19.94 9.36 6.63
N TYR A 80 19.29 8.20 6.79
CA TYR A 80 18.94 7.60 8.08
C TYR A 80 20.20 7.28 8.92
N ARG A 81 21.26 6.81 8.27
CA ARG A 81 22.56 6.53 8.92
C ARG A 81 23.36 7.77 9.30
N MET A 82 23.07 8.93 8.71
CA MET A 82 23.78 10.17 9.03
C MET A 82 23.31 10.73 10.38
N GLY A 83 24.24 10.85 11.33
CA GLY A 83 23.93 11.28 12.70
C GLY A 83 23.27 12.66 12.81
N GLN A 84 23.53 13.57 11.85
CA GLN A 84 22.93 14.91 11.83
C GLN A 84 21.41 14.93 11.56
N TRP A 85 20.87 13.88 10.93
CA TRP A 85 19.46 13.81 10.54
C TRP A 85 18.62 12.95 11.49
N LYS A 86 19.25 12.22 12.42
CA LYS A 86 18.57 11.39 13.44
C LYS A 86 17.50 12.13 14.25
N GLN A 87 17.64 13.43 14.45
CA GLN A 87 16.71 14.21 15.27
C GLN A 87 15.44 14.64 14.52
N MET A 88 15.45 14.59 13.19
CA MET A 88 14.30 14.97 12.36
C MET A 88 13.44 13.80 11.93
N ILE A 89 13.97 12.58 12.03
CA ILE A 89 13.22 11.36 11.75
C ILE A 89 12.46 10.98 13.02
N VAL A 90 11.21 11.45 13.12
CA VAL A 90 10.30 11.01 14.17
C VAL A 90 9.96 9.55 13.87
N SER A 91 10.34 8.62 14.75
CA SER A 91 9.99 7.21 14.64
C SER A 91 8.48 7.06 14.74
N THR A 92 7.78 6.89 13.61
CA THR A 92 6.37 6.52 13.57
C THR A 92 6.19 5.01 13.68
N HIS A 93 6.71 4.43 14.76
CA HIS A 93 6.33 3.08 15.21
C HIS A 93 5.85 3.18 16.65
N ASN A 94 4.53 3.02 16.82
CA ASN A 94 3.87 2.66 18.07
C ASN A 94 3.33 1.25 17.91
#